data_AF-A0A2H0U9E4-F1
#
_entry.id   AF-A0A2H0U9E4-F1
#
_cell.length_a   1.000
_cell.length_b   1.000
_cell.length_c   1.000
_cell.angle_alpha   90.00
_cell.angle_beta   90.00
_cell.angle_gamma   90.00
#
_symmetry.space_group_name_H-M   'P 1'
#
loop_
_entity.id
_entity.type
_entity.pdbx_description
1 polymer ?
#
loop_
_entity_poly.entity_id
_entity_poly.type
_entity_poly.pdbx_seq_one_letter_code
_entity_poly.pdbx_strand_id
1 'polypeptide(L)'
;MLETVGLKALFDGAFCTCDIGVDKKEKEFYRHILSELDLHPEEVLFFDDSQANVDAANALGIESHLYTGLEMLRRRTDNLIV
;
A
#
# COMPACT_ATOMS: atom_id res chain seq x y z
N MET A 1 -0.61 -8.43 15.89
CA MET A 1 -1.68 -8.33 14.88
C MET A 1 -1.54 -9.39 13.79
N LEU A 2 -0.51 -9.35 12.93
CA LEU A 2 -0.36 -10.29 11.81
C LEU A 2 -0.36 -11.77 12.21
N GLU A 3 0.26 -12.11 13.34
CA GLU A 3 0.24 -13.48 13.87
C GLU A 3 -1.18 -13.91 14.30
N THR A 4 -1.88 -13.04 15.01
CA THR A 4 -3.25 -13.27 15.48
C THR A 4 -4.24 -13.51 14.33
N VAL A 5 -4.05 -12.85 13.18
CA VAL A 5 -4.90 -13.01 11.99
C VAL A 5 -4.36 -14.04 10.98
N GLY A 6 -3.27 -14.75 11.30
CA GLY A 6 -2.72 -15.81 10.46
C GLY A 6 -2.02 -15.33 9.19
N LEU A 7 -1.61 -14.07 9.12
CA LEU A 7 -0.99 -13.46 7.92
C LEU A 7 0.52 -13.31 8.03
N LYS A 8 1.15 -13.69 9.15
CA LYS A 8 2.58 -13.43 9.40
C LYS A 8 3.53 -14.04 8.37
N ALA A 9 3.14 -15.14 7.71
CA ALA A 9 3.95 -15.78 6.68
C ALA A 9 3.86 -15.10 5.30
N LEU A 10 2.91 -14.18 5.11
CA LEU A 10 2.64 -13.52 3.82
C LEU A 10 3.11 -12.06 3.77
N PHE A 11 3.37 -11.45 4.93
CA PHE A 11 3.72 -10.04 5.04
C PHE A 11 4.89 -9.83 6.00
N ASP A 12 5.87 -9.04 5.57
CA ASP A 12 7.03 -8.67 6.38
C ASP A 12 6.62 -7.81 7.59
N GLY A 13 5.70 -6.86 7.36
CA GLY A 13 5.20 -5.91 8.35
C GLY A 13 3.77 -5.44 8.07
N ALA A 14 3.26 -4.57 8.93
CA ALA A 14 1.94 -3.95 8.78
C ALA A 14 1.96 -2.53 9.35
N PHE A 15 1.26 -1.63 8.66
CA PHE A 15 1.02 -0.26 9.08
C PHE A 15 -0.48 -0.05 9.30
N CYS A 16 -0.85 0.43 10.48
CA CYS A 16 -2.24 0.62 10.89
C CYS A 16 -2.53 2.10 11.18
N THR A 17 -3.63 2.62 10.64
CA THR A 17 -4.03 4.02 10.85
C THR A 17 -4.30 4.34 12.32
N CYS A 18 -4.76 3.37 13.13
CA CYS A 18 -4.96 3.55 14.58
C CYS A 18 -3.65 3.75 15.35
N ASP A 19 -2.55 3.19 14.84
CA ASP A 19 -1.23 3.30 15.47
C ASP A 19 -0.52 4.57 14.98
N ILE A 20 -0.68 4.92 13.71
CA ILE A 20 -0.08 6.09 13.07
C ILE A 20 -0.86 7.38 13.40
N GLY A 21 -2.16 7.28 13.66
CA GLY A 21 -3.05 8.42 13.93
C GLY A 21 -3.45 9.23 12.69
N VAL A 22 -3.23 8.69 11.49
CA VAL A 22 -3.50 9.35 10.20
C VAL A 22 -4.35 8.42 9.33
N ASP A 23 -5.39 8.95 8.69
CA ASP A 23 -6.26 8.22 7.77
C ASP A 23 -5.54 7.93 6.43
N LYS A 24 -5.86 6.80 5.79
CA LYS A 24 -5.28 6.42 4.49
C LYS A 24 -5.65 7.37 3.34
N LYS A 25 -6.65 8.24 3.51
CA LYS A 25 -7.01 9.27 2.53
C LYS A 25 -6.07 10.48 2.59
N GLU A 26 -5.26 10.58 3.63
CA GLU A 26 -4.29 11.66 3.81
C GLU A 26 -2.92 11.22 3.29
N LYS A 27 -2.21 12.14 2.61
CA LYS A 27 -0.89 11.85 2.03
C LYS A 27 0.15 11.50 3.09
N GLU A 28 -0.02 12.05 4.28
CA GLU A 28 0.84 11.88 5.45
C GLU A 28 0.96 10.41 5.85
N PHE A 29 -0.08 9.59 5.64
CA PHE A 29 -0.03 8.15 5.91
C PHE A 29 1.02 7.45 5.03
N TYR A 30 1.01 7.71 3.72
CA TYR A 30 1.96 7.09 2.79
C TYR A 30 3.35 7.68 2.92
N ARG A 31 3.49 8.98 3.20
CA ARG A 31 4.81 9.58 3.50
C ARG A 31 5.46 8.93 4.71
N HIS A 32 4.67 8.64 5.76
CA HIS A 32 5.15 7.94 6.93
C HIS A 32 5.65 6.53 6.57
N ILE A 33 4.88 5.78 5.77
CA ILE A 33 5.29 4.43 5.31
C ILE A 33 6.59 4.48 4.50
N LEU A 34 6.67 5.37 3.49
CA LEU A 34 7.88 5.51 2.67
C LEU A 34 9.11 5.86 3.50
N SER A 35 8.95 6.73 4.50
CA SER A 35 10.03 7.12 5.41
C SER A 35 10.45 5.98 6.34
N GLU A 36 9.51 5.18 6.86
CA GLU A 36 9.84 4.07 7.76
C GLU A 36 10.52 2.93 7.00
N LEU A 37 10.14 2.71 5.74
CA LEU A 37 10.71 1.68 4.88
C LEU A 37 11.98 2.12 4.14
N ASP A 38 12.35 3.41 4.20
CA ASP A 38 13.44 4.02 3.42
C ASP A 38 13.31 3.75 1.90
N LEU A 39 12.10 3.94 1.37
CA LEU A 39 11.77 3.70 -0.05
C LEU A 39 11.36 4.99 -0.76
N HIS A 40 11.71 5.06 -2.04
CA HIS A 40 11.16 6.05 -2.97
C HIS A 40 9.75 5.63 -3.45
N PRO A 41 8.86 6.59 -3.76
CA PRO A 41 7.52 6.28 -4.27
C PRO A 41 7.50 5.36 -5.49
N GLU A 42 8.50 5.52 -6.38
CA GLU A 42 8.64 4.74 -7.63
C GLU A 42 8.98 3.26 -7.38
N GLU A 43 9.42 2.92 -6.17
CA GLU A 43 9.73 1.54 -5.76
C GLU A 43 8.51 0.82 -5.18
N VAL A 44 7.36 1.50 -5.08
CA VAL A 44 6.17 0.99 -4.40
C VAL A 44 5.01 0.86 -5.38
N LEU A 45 4.47 -0.36 -5.44
CA LEU A 45 3.20 -0.66 -6.10
C LEU A 45 2.12 -0.87 -5.02
N PHE A 46 1.04 -0.09 -5.08
CA PHE A 46 -0.02 -0.08 -4.08
C PHE A 46 -1.40 -0.46 -4.67
N PHE A 47 -2.18 -1.19 -3.89
CA PHE A 47 -3.54 -1.61 -4.24
C PHE A 47 -4.48 -1.39 -3.06
N ASP A 48 -5.64 -0.78 -3.32
CA ASP A 48 -6.69 -0.56 -2.32
C ASP A 48 -8.05 -0.50 -3.02
N ASP A 49 -9.12 -0.91 -2.36
CA ASP A 49 -10.49 -0.89 -2.90
C ASP A 49 -11.19 0.47 -2.74
N SER A 50 -10.54 1.44 -2.09
CA SER A 50 -11.01 2.81 -1.98
C SER A 50 -10.29 3.75 -2.94
N GLN A 51 -11.05 4.41 -3.83
CA GLN A 51 -10.49 5.40 -4.77
C GLN A 51 -9.77 6.56 -4.04
N ALA A 52 -10.30 6.99 -2.89
CA ALA A 52 -9.69 8.08 -2.13
C ALA A 52 -8.28 7.72 -1.59
N ASN A 53 -8.07 6.47 -1.20
CA ASN A 53 -6.76 5.97 -0.77
C ASN A 53 -5.79 5.91 -1.96
N VAL A 54 -6.26 5.37 -3.08
CA VAL A 54 -5.51 5.29 -4.34
C VAL A 54 -5.08 6.68 -4.83
N ASP A 55 -5.98 7.67 -4.79
CA ASP A 55 -5.69 9.04 -5.21
C ASP A 55 -4.64 9.70 -4.29
N ALA A 56 -4.74 9.47 -2.98
CA ALA A 56 -3.79 10.01 -2.02
C ALA A 56 -2.37 9.45 -2.22
N ALA A 57 -2.24 8.15 -2.49
CA ALA A 57 -0.96 7.50 -2.79
C ALA A 57 -0.39 7.95 -4.16
N ASN A 58 -1.21 7.95 -5.21
CA ASN A 58 -0.82 8.44 -6.55
C ASN A 58 -0.33 9.89 -6.50
N ALA A 59 -0.93 10.74 -5.66
CA ALA A 59 -0.53 12.12 -5.51
C ALA A 59 0.84 12.33 -4.84
N LEU A 60 1.53 11.25 -4.44
CA LEU A 60 2.92 11.22 -3.98
C LEU A 60 3.87 10.52 -4.96
N GLY A 61 3.36 10.05 -6.10
CA GLY A 61 4.14 9.32 -7.10
C GLY A 61 4.22 7.81 -6.86
N ILE A 62 3.46 7.26 -5.91
CA ILE A 62 3.35 5.80 -5.72
C ILE A 62 2.47 5.26 -6.84
N GLU A 63 2.93 4.23 -7.56
CA GLU A 63 2.08 3.56 -8.55
C GLU A 63 0.92 2.86 -7.81
N SER A 64 -0.30 3.40 -7.93
CA SER A 64 -1.44 2.93 -7.14
C SER A 64 -2.66 2.59 -8.00
N HIS A 65 -3.26 1.42 -7.78
CA HIS A 65 -4.41 0.94 -8.56
C HIS A 65 -5.60 0.59 -7.68
N LEU A 66 -6.80 0.97 -8.13
CA LEU A 66 -8.06 0.53 -7.52
C LEU A 66 -8.21 -0.99 -7.66
N TYR A 67 -8.34 -1.68 -6.52
CA TYR A 67 -8.55 -3.11 -6.50
C TYR A 67 -9.98 -3.47 -6.92
N THR A 68 -10.11 -4.13 -8.08
CA THR A 68 -11.41 -4.59 -8.62
C THR A 68 -11.50 -6.11 -8.80
N GLY A 69 -10.44 -6.85 -8.43
CA GLY A 69 -10.40 -8.30 -8.49
C GLY A 69 -9.06 -8.86 -8.92
N LEU A 70 -8.97 -10.19 -8.92
CA LEU A 70 -7.74 -10.93 -9.15
C LEU A 70 -7.18 -10.78 -10.57
N GLU A 71 -8.05 -10.62 -11.58
CA GLU A 71 -7.61 -10.41 -12.96
C GLU A 71 -6.84 -9.09 -13.12
N MET A 72 -7.36 -8.03 -12.50
CA MET A 72 -6.68 -6.73 -12.46
C MET A 72 -5.33 -6.84 -11.75
N LEU A 73 -5.31 -7.47 -10.56
CA LEU A 73 -4.09 -7.63 -9.77
C LEU A 73 -3.01 -8.39 -10.54
N ARG A 74 -3.37 -9.51 -11.19
CA ARG A 74 -2.45 -10.27 -12.06
C ARG A 74 -1.88 -9.39 -13.16
N ARG A 75 -2.75 -8.74 -13.94
CA ARG A 75 -2.35 -7.85 -15.04
C ARG A 75 -1.37 -6.75 -14.59
N ARG A 76 -1.52 -6.23 -13.38
CA ARG A 76 -0.64 -5.18 -12.83
C ARG A 76 0.65 -5.71 -12.22
N THR A 77 0.73 -7.01 -11.93
CA THR A 77 1.91 -7.64 -11.33
C THR A 77 2.69 -8.54 -12.30
N ASP A 78 2.17 -8.78 -13.51
CA ASP A 78 2.79 -9.66 -14.53
C ASP A 78 4.24 -9.30 -14.89
N ASN A 79 4.65 -8.04 -14.70
CA ASN A 79 6.01 -7.57 -15.01
C ASN A 79 6.79 -7.11 -13.77
N LEU A 80 6.32 -7.44 -12.57
CA LEU A 80 7.02 -7.04 -11.34
C LEU A 80 8.33 -7.82 -11.23
N ILE A 81 9.45 -7.09 -11.17
CA ILE A 81 10.76 -7.68 -10.89
C ILE A 81 10.93 -7.60 -9.37
N VAL A 82 10.97 -8.77 -8.71
CA VAL A 82 11.11 -8.93 -7.26
C VAL A 82 12.55 -9.32 -6.92
#